data_AF-A0A392SCJ4-F1
#
_entry.id   AF-A0A392SCJ4-F1
#
_cell.length_a   1.000
_cell.length_b   1.000
_cell.length_c   1.000
_cell.angle_alpha   90.00
_cell.angle_beta   90.00
_cell.angle_gamma   90.00
#
_symmetry.space_group_name_H-M   'P 1'
#
loop_
_entity.id
_entity.type
_entity.pdbx_description
1 polymer ?
#
loop_
_entity_poly.entity_id
_entity_poly.type
_entity_poly.pdbx_seq_one_letter_code
_entity_poly.pdbx_strand_id
1 'polypeptide(L)' 'MRLCVDYRQLNKVTIKNKYPLPRIDDLMDQLVEARVFSKIDLRSGYHQIRVKADDVP' A
#
# COMPACT_ATOMS: atom_id res chain seq x y z
N MET A 1 19.14 1.28 -13.42
CA MET A 1 19.48 1.93 -12.13
C MET A 1 18.19 2.43 -11.50
N ARG A 2 17.94 2.21 -10.20
CA ARG A 2 16.72 2.65 -9.49
C ARG A 2 17.12 3.58 -8.34
N LEU A 3 16.53 4.76 -8.26
CA LEU A 3 16.73 5.66 -7.12
C LEU A 3 16.07 5.03 -5.88
N CYS A 4 16.85 4.83 -4.82
CA CYS A 4 16.38 4.33 -3.54
C CYS A 4 16.69 5.39 -2.48
N VAL A 5 15.64 5.98 -1.91
CA VAL A 5 15.76 6.96 -0.83
C VAL A 5 15.71 6.22 0.51
N ASP A 6 16.66 6.51 1.40
CA ASP A 6 16.73 5.87 2.72
C ASP A 6 15.79 6.54 3.74
N TYR A 7 14.56 6.01 3.84
CA TYR A 7 13.56 6.48 4.80
C TYR A 7 13.69 5.86 6.20
N ARG A 8 14.77 5.12 6.54
CA ARG A 8 14.84 4.42 7.83
C ARG A 8 14.71 5.34 9.05
N GLN A 9 15.29 6.54 8.99
CA GLN A 9 15.19 7.51 10.08
C GLN A 9 13.78 8.12 10.14
N LEU A 10 13.23 8.50 8.99
CA LEU A 10 11.86 9.05 8.87
C LEU A 10 10.80 8.04 9.37
N ASN A 11 10.93 6.77 8.99
CA ASN A 11 10.01 5.70 9.38
C ASN A 11 10.03 5.39 10.89
N LYS A 12 11.08 5.79 11.62
CA LYS A 12 11.14 5.64 13.09
C LYS A 12 10.34 6.71 13.83
N VAL A 13 10.29 7.93 13.28
CA VAL A 13 9.56 9.06 13.88
C VAL A 13 8.11 9.14 13.41
N THR A 14 7.80 8.55 12.25
CA THR A 14 6.45 8.53 11.69
C THR A 14 5.53 7.62 12.50
N ILE A 15 4.34 8.11 12.85
CA ILE A 15 3.30 7.30 13.50
C ILE A 15 2.84 6.22 12.52
N LYS A 16 2.98 4.96 12.92
CA LYS A 16 2.57 3.83 12.08
C LYS A 16 1.04 3.79 11.99
N ASN A 17 0.51 4.03 10.80
CA ASN A 17 -0.90 3.76 10.50
C ASN A 17 -1.12 2.24 10.43
N LYS A 18 -1.56 1.65 11.55
CA LYS A 18 -1.87 0.22 11.65
C LYS A 18 -3.28 -0.03 11.14
N TYR A 19 -3.45 -0.04 9.82
CA TYR A 19 -4.65 -0.60 9.22
C TYR A 19 -4.54 -2.13 9.23
N PRO A 20 -5.55 -2.88 9.72
CA PRO A 20 -5.50 -4.32 9.69
C PRO A 20 -5.54 -4.81 8.24
N LEU A 21 -4.44 -5.39 7.79
CA LEU A 21 -4.43 -6.09 6.50
C LEU A 21 -5.07 -7.47 6.70
N PRO A 22 -6.07 -7.84 5.90
CA PRO A 22 -6.70 -9.16 5.99
C PRO A 22 -5.68 -10.25 5.66
N ARG A 23 -5.86 -11.44 6.24
CA ARG A 23 -5.02 -12.58 5.89
C ARG A 23 -5.35 -13.03 4.47
N ILE A 24 -4.39 -13.67 3.81
CA ILE A 24 -4.58 -14.17 2.45
C ILE A 24 -5.73 -15.19 2.40
N ASP A 25 -5.83 -16.06 3.41
CA ASP A 25 -6.91 -17.04 3.52
C ASP A 25 -8.28 -16.35 3.59
N ASP A 26 -8.43 -15.33 4.44
CA ASP A 26 -9.67 -14.55 4.58
C ASP A 26 -10.08 -13.88 3.23
N LEU A 27 -9.10 -13.40 2.47
CA LEU A 27 -9.34 -12.81 1.15
C LEU A 27 -9.77 -13.85 0.11
N MET A 28 -9.24 -15.07 0.18
CA MET A 28 -9.56 -16.14 -0.76
C MET A 28 -10.92 -16.77 -0.44
N ASP A 29 -11.28 -16.88 0.84
CA ASP A 29 -12.60 -17.37 1.28
C ASP A 29 -13.73 -16.49 0.73
N GLN A 30 -13.52 -15.16 0.66
CA GLN A 30 -14.47 -14.23 0.03
C GLN A 30 -14.68 -14.45 -1.46
N LEU A 31 -13.75 -15.13 -2.13
CA LEU A 31 -13.72 -15.32 -3.58
C LEU A 31 -14.22 -16.70 -4.02
N VAL A 32 -14.50 -17.61 -3.09
CA VAL A 32 -14.84 -19.03 -3.36
C VAL A 32 -16.04 -19.20 -4.30
N GLU A 33 -17.05 -18.33 -4.23
CA GLU A 33 -18.26 -18.45 -5.07
C GLU A 33 -18.17 -17.70 -6.41
N ALA A 34 -17.10 -16.94 -6.64
CA ALA A 34 -16.93 -16.20 -7.87
C ALA A 34 -16.46 -17.12 -9.01
N ARG A 35 -17.12 -17.00 -10.17
CA ARG A 35 -16.80 -17.78 -11.38
C ARG A 35 -15.80 -17.10 -12.31
N VAL A 36 -15.65 -15.78 -12.18
CA VAL A 36 -14.79 -14.94 -13.03
C VAL A 36 -14.06 -13.95 -12.15
N PHE A 37 -12.75 -13.82 -12.35
CA PHE A 37 -11.88 -12.91 -11.61
C PHE A 37 -11.24 -11.90 -12.55
N SER A 38 -11.16 -10.65 -12.10
CA SER A 38 -10.37 -9.60 -12.76
C SER A 38 -9.47 -8.94 -11.73
N LYS A 39 -8.19 -8.78 -12.08
CA LYS A 39 -7.22 -8.06 -11.25
C LYS A 39 -6.87 -6.73 -11.91
N ILE A 40 -6.95 -5.66 -11.13
CA ILE A 40 -6.49 -4.33 -11.54
C ILE A 40 -5.20 -4.04 -10.78
N ASP A 41 -4.16 -3.61 -11.48
CA ASP A 41 -2.89 -3.18 -10.89
C ASP A 41 -2.71 -1.67 -11.09
N LEU A 42 -2.44 -0.96 -9.99
CA LEU A 42 -2.14 0.46 -10.03
C LEU A 42 -0.63 0.66 -10.22
N ARG A 43 -0.20 0.71 -11.49
CA ARG A 43 1.20 0.98 -11.84
C ARG A 43 1.65 2.29 -11.19
N SER A 44 2.75 2.23 -10.43
CA SER A 44 3.30 3.38 -9.71
C SER A 44 2.31 4.05 -8.75
N GLY A 45 1.34 3.31 -8.17
CA GLY A 45 0.25 3.86 -7.35
C GLY A 45 0.71 4.83 -6.24
N TYR A 46 1.86 4.59 -5.62
CA TYR A 46 2.44 5.52 -4.62
C TYR A 46 2.70 6.93 -5.16
N HIS A 47 3.05 7.08 -6.44
CA HIS A 47 3.31 8.39 -7.07
C HIS A 47 2.04 9.08 -7.53
N GLN A 48 0.91 8.38 -7.56
CA GLN A 48 -0.39 8.94 -7.92
C GLN A 48 -1.10 9.55 -6.70
N ILE A 49 -0.77 9.06 -5.50
CA ILE A 49 -1.33 9.54 -4.24
C ILE A 49 -0.54 10.78 -3.80
N ARG A 50 -1.25 11.88 -3.54
CA ARG A 50 -0.63 13.13 -3.08
C ARG A 50 -0.25 13.03 -1.61
N VAL A 51 0.94 13.54 -1.27
CA VAL A 51 1.34 13.82 0.12
C VAL A 51 0.63 15.08 0.58
N LYS A 52 0.25 15.13 1.86
CA LYS A 52 -0.33 16.33 2.47
C LYS A 52 0.68 17.47 2.43
N ALA A 53 0.23 18.67 2.07
CA ALA A 53 1.12 19.82 1.87
C ALA A 53 1.97 20.15 3.12
N ASP A 54 1.37 20.05 4.32
CA ASP A 54 2.05 20.31 5.59
C ASP A 54 3.18 19.32 5.92
N ASP A 55 3.17 18.14 5.29
CA ASP A 55 4.17 17.08 5.51
C ASP A 55 5.28 17.10 4.45
N VAL A 56 5.22 18.03 3.49
CA VAL A 56 6.27 18.28 2.49
C VAL A 56 7.18 19.40 3.04
N PRO A 57 8.50 19.13 3.22
CA PRO A 57 9.47 20.13 3.68
C PRO A 57 9.59 21.35 2.77
#